data_AF-A0AA97LZY8-F1
#
_entry.id   AF-A0AA97LZY8-F1
#
_cell.length_a   1.000
_cell.length_b   1.000
_cell.length_c   1.000
_cell.angle_alpha   90.00
_cell.angle_beta   90.00
_cell.angle_gamma   90.00
#
_symmetry.space_group_name_H-M   'P 1'
#
loop_
_entity.id
_entity.type
_entity.pdbx_description
1 polymer ?
#
loop_
_entity_poly.entity_id
_entity_poly.type
_entity_poly.pdbx_seq_one_letter_code
_entity_poly.pdbx_strand_id
1 'polypeptide(L)'
;MHDPFDDASGPPVLGGRDLLTEDEKVLGLAYLRLVPLLERLGEHPFDRHLYAELRDYLDGQAWQAVDAFERLRDRGARYLSARLRVVETGLGGGEAR
;
A
#
# COMPACT_ATOMS: atom_id res chain seq x y z
N MET A 1 7.00 6.42 34.08
CA MET A 1 5.77 6.81 33.35
C MET A 1 6.26 7.46 32.07
N HIS A 2 6.31 6.70 30.98
CA HIS A 2 6.96 7.10 29.72
C HIS A 2 5.87 7.63 28.79
N ASP A 3 6.03 8.87 28.34
CA ASP A 3 5.20 9.47 27.30
C ASP A 3 5.56 8.81 25.94
N PRO A 4 4.60 8.24 25.19
CA PRO A 4 4.87 7.62 23.89
C PRO A 4 4.87 8.61 22.71
N PHE A 5 4.78 9.92 22.95
CA PHE A 5 4.69 10.92 21.87
C PHE A 5 5.86 11.92 21.81
N ASP A 6 6.89 11.75 22.64
CA ASP A 6 8.05 12.63 22.67
C ASP A 6 9.17 12.12 21.76
N ASP A 7 9.00 12.29 20.44
CA ASP A 7 10.07 12.65 19.50
C ASP A 7 9.45 13.06 18.15
N ALA A 8 8.99 14.31 18.06
CA ALA A 8 8.35 14.88 16.88
C ALA A 8 9.15 16.07 16.34
N SER A 9 10.27 15.84 15.65
CA SER A 9 10.90 16.83 14.74
C SER A 9 11.89 16.24 13.73
N GLY A 10 11.67 15.01 13.25
CA GLY A 10 12.44 14.44 12.13
C GLY A 10 11.53 13.82 11.07
N PRO A 11 11.92 13.82 9.78
CA PRO A 11 11.33 12.88 8.83
C PRO A 11 11.48 11.47 9.41
N PRO A 12 10.47 10.59 9.27
CA PRO A 12 10.52 9.26 9.86
C PRO A 12 11.81 8.57 9.41
N VAL A 13 12.72 8.34 10.37
CA VAL A 13 13.95 7.60 10.11
C VAL A 13 13.54 6.17 9.86
N LEU A 14 13.46 5.80 8.57
CA LEU A 14 13.19 4.43 8.14
C LEU A 14 14.42 3.58 8.47
N GLY A 15 14.47 3.08 9.70
CA GLY A 15 15.56 2.26 10.21
C GLY A 15 15.64 0.89 9.52
N GLY A 16 16.45 0.79 8.46
CA GLY A 16 17.45 -0.27 8.24
C GLY A 16 17.10 -1.76 8.23
N ARG A 17 15.86 -2.21 8.40
CA ARG A 17 15.46 -3.62 8.22
C ARG A 17 14.08 -3.68 7.59
N ASP A 18 14.06 -4.02 6.30
CA ASP A 18 12.89 -4.13 5.44
C ASP A 18 11.99 -2.89 5.44
N LEU A 19 12.31 -1.95 4.53
CA LEU A 19 11.56 -0.71 4.34
C LEU A 19 10.10 -0.93 3.89
N LEU A 20 9.79 -2.13 3.42
CA LEU A 20 8.48 -2.52 2.92
C LEU A 20 7.81 -3.45 3.92
N THR A 21 6.53 -3.19 4.18
CA THR A 21 5.64 -4.16 4.82
C THR A 21 5.41 -5.36 3.90
N GLU A 22 4.99 -6.48 4.46
CA GLU A 22 4.67 -7.69 3.66
C GLU A 22 3.60 -7.42 2.60
N ASP A 23 2.58 -6.60 2.91
CA ASP A 23 1.55 -6.23 1.95
C ASP A 23 2.15 -5.42 0.77
N GLU A 24 3.09 -4.51 1.04
CA GLU A 24 3.78 -3.73 0.00
C GLU A 24 4.70 -4.60 -0.86
N LYS A 25 5.37 -5.60 -0.27
CA LYS A 25 6.17 -6.57 -1.01
C LYS A 25 5.31 -7.41 -1.95
N VAL A 26 4.20 -7.94 -1.44
CA VAL A 26 3.26 -8.74 -2.25
C VAL A 26 2.74 -7.93 -3.43
N LEU A 27 2.34 -6.68 -3.20
CA LEU A 27 1.88 -5.78 -4.26
C LEU A 27 2.99 -5.43 -5.25
N GLY A 28 4.22 -5.17 -4.77
CA GLY A 28 5.38 -4.90 -5.61
C GLY A 28 5.77 -6.09 -6.49
N LEU A 29 5.74 -7.31 -5.97
CA LEU A 29 5.97 -8.54 -6.73
C LEU A 29 4.90 -8.75 -7.80
N ALA A 30 3.63 -8.51 -7.45
CA ALA A 30 2.52 -8.55 -8.40
C ALA A 30 2.73 -7.55 -9.55
N TYR A 31 3.13 -6.31 -9.24
CA TYR A 31 3.44 -5.28 -10.22
C TYR A 31 4.59 -5.69 -11.15
N LEU A 32 5.71 -6.14 -10.59
CA LEU A 32 6.88 -6.57 -11.36
C LEU A 32 6.59 -7.74 -12.30
N ARG A 33 5.61 -8.58 -11.96
CA ARG A 33 5.17 -9.67 -12.82
C ARG A 33 4.19 -9.22 -13.90
N LEU A 34 3.17 -8.45 -13.53
CA LEU A 34 2.08 -8.08 -14.43
C LEU A 34 2.48 -7.05 -15.49
N VAL A 35 3.25 -6.02 -15.11
CA VAL A 35 3.56 -4.92 -16.03
C VAL A 35 4.29 -5.40 -17.29
N PRO A 36 5.40 -6.15 -17.19
CA PRO A 36 6.08 -6.65 -18.39
C PRO A 36 5.20 -7.58 -19.23
N LEU A 37 4.32 -8.37 -18.59
CA LEU A 37 3.41 -9.26 -19.30
C LEU A 37 2.36 -8.49 -20.11
N LEU A 38 1.80 -7.43 -19.53
CA LEU A 38 0.84 -6.56 -20.19
C LEU A 38 1.49 -5.73 -21.31
N GLU A 39 2.72 -5.26 -21.11
CA GLU A 39 3.50 -4.59 -22.16
C GLU A 39 3.71 -5.52 -23.37
N ARG A 40 4.15 -6.76 -23.13
CA ARG A 40 4.32 -7.76 -24.19
C ARG A 40 3.01 -8.12 -24.89
N LEU A 41 1.89 -8.17 -24.16
CA LEU A 41 0.56 -8.35 -24.76
C LEU A 41 0.16 -7.16 -25.63
N GLY A 42 0.55 -5.94 -25.25
CA GLY A 42 0.37 -4.75 -26.09
C GLY A 42 1.12 -4.83 -27.41
N GLU A 43 2.34 -5.36 -27.39
CA GLU A 43 3.18 -5.58 -28.59
C GLU A 43 2.70 -6.78 -29.44
N HIS A 44 2.17 -7.81 -28.77
CA HIS A 44 1.75 -9.08 -29.38
C HIS A 44 0.32 -9.46 -28.95
N PRO A 45 -0.71 -8.75 -29.43
CA PRO A 45 -2.08 -8.85 -28.91
C PRO A 45 -2.80 -10.18 -29.19
N PHE A 46 -2.20 -11.07 -30.00
CA PHE A 46 -2.73 -12.39 -30.33
C PHE A 46 -1.81 -13.53 -29.89
N ASP A 47 -0.80 -13.27 -29.06
CA ASP A 47 0.06 -14.32 -28.53
C ASP A 47 -0.66 -15.14 -27.46
N ARG A 48 -1.08 -16.35 -27.84
CA ARG A 48 -1.76 -17.30 -26.96
C ARG A 48 -0.96 -17.64 -25.70
N HIS A 49 0.37 -17.63 -25.75
CA HIS A 49 1.20 -18.02 -24.62
C HIS A 49 1.19 -16.92 -23.55
N LEU A 50 1.20 -15.66 -23.96
CA LEU A 50 1.06 -14.54 -23.03
C LEU A 50 -0.31 -14.51 -22.33
N TYR A 51 -1.39 -14.81 -23.06
CA TYR A 51 -2.71 -14.94 -22.44
C TYR A 51 -2.80 -16.13 -21.47
N ALA A 52 -2.15 -17.26 -21.80
CA ALA A 52 -2.09 -18.40 -20.90
C ALA A 52 -1.35 -18.04 -19.59
N GLU A 53 -0.20 -17.39 -19.70
CA GLU A 53 0.57 -16.92 -18.53
C GLU A 53 -0.21 -15.90 -17.69
N LEU A 54 -0.93 -14.98 -18.34
CA LEU A 54 -1.79 -14.02 -17.66
C LEU A 54 -2.92 -14.73 -16.91
N ARG A 55 -3.57 -15.68 -17.57
CA ARG A 55 -4.64 -16.48 -16.97
C ARG A 55 -4.13 -17.26 -15.75
N ASP A 56 -3.00 -17.96 -15.88
CA ASP A 56 -2.44 -18.75 -14.78
C ASP A 56 -2.13 -17.88 -13.56
N TYR A 57 -1.64 -16.66 -13.80
CA TYR A 57 -1.42 -15.69 -12.72
C TYR A 57 -2.74 -15.21 -12.09
N LEU A 58 -3.74 -14.85 -12.90
CA LEU A 58 -5.04 -14.37 -12.44
C LEU A 58 -5.81 -15.43 -11.65
N ASP A 59 -5.78 -16.68 -12.13
CA ASP A 59 -6.49 -17.81 -11.51
C ASP A 59 -5.81 -18.26 -10.19
N GLY A 60 -4.49 -18.05 -10.04
CA GLY A 60 -3.71 -18.58 -8.92
C GLY A 60 -3.24 -17.56 -7.87
N GLN A 61 -2.60 -16.47 -8.31
CA GLN A 61 -1.80 -15.61 -7.42
C GLN A 61 -2.36 -14.20 -7.26
N ALA A 62 -3.19 -13.73 -8.19
CA ALA A 62 -3.68 -12.36 -8.20
C ALA A 62 -4.47 -11.97 -6.94
N TRP A 63 -5.21 -12.90 -6.34
CA TRP A 63 -6.01 -12.65 -5.13
C TRP A 63 -5.17 -12.13 -3.96
N GLN A 64 -3.92 -12.62 -3.81
CA GLN A 64 -3.04 -12.19 -2.72
C GLN A 64 -2.67 -10.71 -2.85
N ALA A 65 -2.43 -10.26 -4.08
CA ALA A 65 -2.11 -8.88 -4.40
C ALA A 65 -3.32 -7.97 -4.18
N VAL A 66 -4.51 -8.42 -4.58
CA VAL A 66 -5.77 -7.69 -4.35
C VAL A 66 -6.01 -7.54 -2.84
N ASP A 67 -5.92 -8.62 -2.08
CA ASP A 67 -6.11 -8.58 -0.63
C ASP A 67 -5.08 -7.69 0.08
N ALA A 68 -3.81 -7.73 -0.35
CA ALA A 68 -2.76 -6.85 0.15
C ALA A 68 -3.06 -5.38 -0.15
N PHE A 69 -3.51 -5.08 -1.36
CA PHE A 69 -3.92 -3.72 -1.75
C PHE A 69 -5.09 -3.22 -0.91
N GLU A 70 -6.12 -4.03 -0.72
CA GLU A 70 -7.29 -3.68 0.10
C GLU A 70 -6.86 -3.38 1.56
N ARG A 71 -5.98 -4.20 2.14
CA ARG A 71 -5.43 -3.95 3.49
C ARG A 71 -4.62 -2.65 3.56
N LEU A 72 -3.82 -2.35 2.53
CA LEU A 72 -3.05 -1.11 2.47
C LEU A 72 -3.98 0.11 2.36
N ARG A 73 -5.00 0.03 1.50
CA ARG A 73 -6.01 1.08 1.34
C ARG A 73 -6.73 1.36 2.65
N ASP A 74 -7.17 0.31 3.34
CA ASP A 74 -7.85 0.42 4.62
C ASP A 74 -6.94 0.99 5.72
N ARG A 75 -5.67 0.60 5.75
CA ARG A 75 -4.67 1.14 6.69
C ARG A 75 -4.44 2.64 6.44
N GLY A 76 -4.30 3.04 5.18
CA GLY A 76 -4.17 4.43 4.77
C GLY A 76 -5.37 5.28 5.17
N ALA A 77 -6.59 4.78 4.92
CA ALA A 77 -7.83 5.44 5.32
C ALA A 77 -7.91 5.64 6.84
N ARG A 78 -7.61 4.60 7.63
CA ARG A 78 -7.59 4.69 9.10
C ARG A 78 -6.57 5.70 9.61
N TYR A 79 -5.36 5.70 9.04
CA TYR A 79 -4.31 6.66 9.41
C TYR A 79 -4.73 8.10 9.13
N LEU A 80 -5.31 8.37 7.96
CA LEU A 80 -5.82 9.69 7.60
C LEU A 80 -6.95 10.12 8.54
N SER A 81 -7.93 9.25 8.80
CA SER A 81 -9.04 9.56 9.73
C SER A 81 -8.55 9.82 11.15
N ALA A 82 -7.55 9.09 11.64
CA ALA A 82 -6.96 9.33 12.95
C ALA A 82 -6.28 10.72 13.02
N ARG A 83 -5.54 11.11 11.97
CA ARG A 83 -4.93 12.44 11.89
C ARG A 83 -5.96 13.57 11.83
N LEU A 84 -7.04 13.40 11.06
CA LEU A 84 -8.11 14.38 10.97
C LEU A 84 -8.80 14.60 12.32
N ARG A 85 -9.09 13.52 13.05
CA ARG A 85 -9.67 13.63 14.40
C ARG A 85 -8.79 14.41 15.35
N VAL A 86 -7.48 14.20 15.32
CA VAL A 86 -6.51 14.96 16.15
C VAL A 86 -6.53 16.45 15.80
N VAL A 87 -6.65 16.80 14.51
CA VAL A 87 -6.77 18.19 14.07
C VAL A 87 -8.10 18.79 14.52
N GLU A 88 -9.21 18.05 14.39
CA GLU A 88 -10.55 18.49 14.82
C GLU A 88 -10.63 18.75 16.33
N THR A 89 -10.10 17.85 17.16
CA THR A 89 -10.03 18.08 18.62
C THR A 89 -9.04 19.17 19.00
N GLY A 90 -7.98 19.39 18.23
CA GLY A 90 -7.03 20.49 18.44
C GLY A 90 -7.59 21.87 18.10
N LEU A 91 -8.52 21.95 17.14
CA LEU A 91 -9.17 23.20 16.74
C LEU A 91 -10.40 23.55 17.62
N GLY A 92 -11.00 22.56 18.29
CA GLY A 92 -12.17 22.75 19.16
C GLY A 92 -11.88 23.28 20.58
N GLY A 93 -10.60 23.47 20.95
CA GLY A 93 -10.20 23.95 22.28
C GLY A 93 -9.94 25.46 22.40
N GLY A 94 -10.13 26.22 21.31
CA GLY A 94 -9.70 27.62 21.19
C GLY A 94 -10.77 28.71 21.38
N GLU A 95 -12.05 28.36 21.58
CA GLU A 95 -13.12 29.34 21.78
C GLU A 95 -13.94 29.04 23.04
N ALA A 96 -13.41 29.40 24.21
CA ALA A 96 -14.18 29.84 25.38
C ALA A 96 -13.21 30.24 26.51
N ARG A 97 -12.63 31.44 26.42
CA ARG A 97 -12.31 32.27 27.59
C ARG A 97 -11.99 33.70 27.19
#